data_AF-A0A8C6YFM0-F1
#
_entry.id   AF-A0A8C6YFM0-F1
#
_cell.length_a   1.000
_cell.length_b   1.000
_cell.length_c   1.000
_cell.angle_alpha   90.00
_cell.angle_beta   90.00
_cell.angle_gamma   90.00
#
_symmetry.space_group_name_H-M   'P 1'
#
loop_
_entity.id
_entity.type
_entity.pdbx_description
1 polymer ?
#
loop_
_entity_poly.entity_id
_entity_poly.type
_entity_poly.pdbx_seq_one_letter_code
_entity_poly.pdbx_strand_id
1 'polypeptide(L)'
;MKGWGQKLELLTGLLLQEVTMASLHEQRFTEEKPLLRGQDAEMENSDTFLPAVDTDWKEHDIETPYGLLHVVLRGSARGSRPALLTYHDVGLNHKLCFNTLFNSEEMQEITKHFVVCHVDAPGQQSGASQFPQGYQYPSMDQLAAMLPSVVQHFGFKYVIGIGVGAGAYVLAKFALSGLTSTLSDMVLSHLFSQEELANNMELVQSYRQQIASTVNQFNLQLFWSMYNSRRDLEMNRPGSAPNAKTLRCPVMLVVGDNAPAEDGVVECNSKLDPTTTTFLKMADSGGLPQVTQPGKLTEAFKYFLQGMGYVAYLKDRRLSGGSVPSASMTRLARSRTASLTSASSVDGNRPRACTHSESSEAMGQINHTMEVSC
;
A
#
# COMPACT_ATOMS: atom_id res chain seq x y z
N MET A 1 -25.91 7.07 7.90
CA MET A 1 -24.78 7.56 8.74
C MET A 1 -23.58 7.76 7.83
N LYS A 2 -23.13 9.02 7.67
CA LYS A 2 -22.17 9.43 6.63
C LYS A 2 -20.74 9.04 7.03
N GLY A 3 -20.04 8.35 6.13
CA GLY A 3 -18.64 7.95 6.27
C GLY A 3 -17.72 9.16 6.34
N TRP A 4 -16.76 9.11 7.26
CA TRP A 4 -15.79 10.16 7.53
C TRP A 4 -14.64 10.03 6.53
N GLY A 5 -14.65 10.83 5.46
CA GLY A 5 -13.49 10.99 4.59
C GLY A 5 -12.57 12.06 5.16
N GLN A 6 -11.39 11.67 5.63
CA GLN A 6 -10.32 12.60 6.00
C GLN A 6 -9.53 12.98 4.73
N LYS A 7 -9.46 14.28 4.41
CA LYS A 7 -8.73 14.84 3.25
C LYS A 7 -7.43 15.47 3.76
N LEU A 8 -6.29 15.09 3.18
CA LEU A 8 -4.95 15.63 3.47
C LEU A 8 -4.44 16.39 2.25
N GLU A 9 -3.92 17.60 2.45
CA GLU A 9 -3.20 18.38 1.43
C GLU A 9 -1.71 18.43 1.79
N LEU A 10 -0.85 17.98 0.87
CA LEU A 10 0.61 18.01 0.99
C LEU A 10 1.14 19.29 0.33
N LEU A 11 1.77 20.18 1.10
CA LEU A 11 2.55 21.28 0.54
C LEU A 11 3.97 20.80 0.25
N THR A 12 4.15 20.05 -0.83
CA THR A 12 5.49 19.78 -1.38
C THR A 12 6.03 21.05 -2.02
N GLY A 13 6.94 21.77 -1.34
CA GLY A 13 7.26 23.15 -1.72
C GLY A 13 8.68 23.65 -1.40
N LEU A 14 9.67 22.77 -1.28
CA LEU A 14 11.08 23.18 -1.29
C LEU A 14 11.91 22.26 -2.20
N LEU A 15 11.42 22.09 -3.43
CA LEU A 15 12.24 21.79 -4.61
C LEU A 15 11.42 22.16 -5.85
N LEU A 16 11.80 23.29 -6.45
CA LEU A 16 11.48 23.65 -7.83
C LEU A 16 12.04 22.55 -8.75
N GLN A 17 11.20 22.00 -9.62
CA GLN A 17 11.36 21.96 -11.09
C GLN A 17 10.77 20.67 -11.71
N GLU A 18 9.77 20.90 -12.57
CA GLU A 18 9.22 20.04 -13.64
C GLU A 18 8.76 18.61 -13.31
N VAL A 19 7.45 18.46 -13.10
CA VAL A 19 6.70 17.35 -13.70
C VAL A 19 5.41 17.91 -14.32
N THR A 20 5.31 17.74 -15.63
CA THR A 20 4.17 18.08 -16.49
C THR A 20 2.89 17.37 -16.03
N MET A 21 1.84 18.14 -15.75
CA MET A 21 0.48 17.64 -15.54
C MET A 21 -0.41 18.19 -16.65
N ALA A 22 -0.84 17.31 -17.56
CA ALA A 22 -1.91 17.59 -18.49
C ALA A 22 -3.27 17.57 -17.76
N SER A 23 -4.11 18.53 -18.13
CA SER A 23 -5.55 18.60 -17.84
C SER A 23 -5.97 18.84 -16.38
N LEU A 24 -5.87 20.09 -15.95
CA LEU A 24 -6.93 20.72 -15.15
C LEU A 24 -7.37 21.99 -15.86
N HIS A 25 -8.69 22.10 -16.07
CA HIS A 25 -9.34 23.24 -16.70
C HIS A 25 -8.89 24.56 -16.06
N GLU A 26 -8.39 25.49 -16.89
CA GLU A 26 -8.15 26.89 -16.56
C GLU A 26 -9.43 27.52 -15.95
N GLN A 27 -9.44 27.76 -14.64
CA GLN A 27 -10.20 28.87 -14.08
C GLN A 27 -9.25 30.05 -13.93
N ARG A 28 -9.31 30.94 -14.92
CA ARG A 28 -8.66 32.25 -14.88
C ARG A 28 -9.22 33.05 -13.70
N PHE A 29 -8.38 33.34 -12.71
CA PHE A 29 -8.61 34.46 -11.80
C PHE A 29 -8.03 35.71 -12.47
N THR A 30 -8.90 36.64 -12.84
CA THR A 30 -8.54 37.98 -13.31
C THR A 30 -7.94 38.77 -12.15
N GLU A 31 -6.72 39.28 -12.35
CA GLU A 31 -6.13 40.36 -11.55
C GLU A 31 -7.06 41.58 -11.58
N GLU A 32 -7.43 42.10 -10.41
CA GLU A 32 -7.73 43.53 -10.27
C GLU A 32 -6.92 44.14 -9.13
N LYS A 33 -6.32 45.29 -9.44
CA LYS A 33 -5.47 46.15 -8.60
C LYS A 33 -6.33 46.98 -7.61
N PRO A 34 -5.74 47.57 -6.54
CA PRO A 34 -6.46 48.07 -5.38
C PRO A 34 -6.89 49.53 -5.54
N LEU A 35 -7.94 49.93 -4.81
CA LEU A 35 -8.24 51.33 -4.50
C LEU A 35 -8.69 51.48 -3.03
N LEU A 36 -8.16 52.54 -2.41
CA LEU A 36 -8.27 52.88 -0.99
C LEU A 36 -9.58 53.62 -0.62
N ARG A 37 -9.90 53.51 0.69
CA ARG A 37 -10.42 54.53 1.63
C ARG A 37 -11.93 54.57 1.94
N GLY A 38 -12.23 54.18 3.19
CA GLY A 38 -12.97 54.99 4.17
C GLY A 38 -14.43 54.63 4.45
N GLN A 39 -14.73 54.15 5.67
CA GLN A 39 -15.57 54.83 6.68
C GLN A 39 -16.05 53.87 7.79
N ASP A 40 -15.73 54.29 9.00
CA ASP A 40 -16.22 54.02 10.36
C ASP A 40 -17.51 53.19 10.56
N ALA A 41 -17.40 52.19 11.43
CA ALA A 41 -18.42 51.84 12.44
C ALA A 41 -17.78 51.06 13.61
N GLU A 42 -17.61 51.73 14.74
CA GLU A 42 -17.56 51.13 16.10
C GLU A 42 -18.93 50.44 16.37
N MET A 43 -19.17 49.40 17.16
CA MET A 43 -18.55 48.85 18.36
C MET A 43 -19.28 47.51 18.65
N GLU A 44 -18.57 46.46 19.06
CA GLU A 44 -18.94 45.64 20.23
C GLU A 44 -17.79 44.68 20.56
N ASN A 45 -17.25 44.84 21.77
CA ASN A 45 -16.08 44.16 22.29
C ASN A 45 -16.49 43.22 23.43
N SER A 46 -16.25 41.92 23.27
CA SER A 46 -16.00 40.92 24.32
C SER A 46 -15.45 39.68 23.60
N ASP A 47 -14.21 39.22 23.72
CA ASP A 47 -13.35 39.17 24.89
C ASP A 47 -11.87 39.36 24.51
N THR A 48 -11.24 40.18 25.33
CA THR A 48 -9.81 40.39 25.59
C THR A 48 -8.83 39.40 24.93
N PHE A 49 -8.20 39.82 23.84
CA PHE A 49 -6.93 39.26 23.37
C PHE A 49 -5.83 39.64 24.37
N LEU A 50 -5.47 38.70 25.25
CA LEU A 50 -4.24 38.81 26.03
C LEU A 50 -3.04 38.68 25.09
N PRO A 51 -2.02 39.54 25.18
CA PRO A 51 -0.77 39.34 24.46
C PRO A 51 -0.01 38.22 25.16
N ALA A 52 -0.22 36.98 24.72
CA ALA A 52 0.47 35.83 25.28
C ALA A 52 1.92 35.80 24.80
N VAL A 53 2.79 36.23 25.71
CA VAL A 53 4.23 36.04 25.72
C VAL A 53 4.58 34.58 25.42
N ASP A 54 5.40 34.38 24.40
CA ASP A 54 6.27 33.27 23.98
C ASP A 54 6.51 32.06 24.94
N THR A 55 5.47 31.39 25.46
CA THR A 55 5.59 30.31 26.47
C THR A 55 4.70 29.06 26.24
N ASP A 56 4.05 28.92 25.09
CA ASP A 56 2.95 27.96 24.92
C ASP A 56 3.32 26.62 24.23
N TRP A 57 4.61 26.28 24.18
CA TRP A 57 5.10 25.00 23.67
C TRP A 57 5.17 23.95 24.79
N LYS A 58 4.62 22.76 24.55
CA LYS A 58 4.62 21.63 25.47
C LYS A 58 5.29 20.43 24.83
N GLU A 59 6.28 19.88 25.53
CA GLU A 59 6.98 18.68 25.12
C GLU A 59 6.26 17.42 25.62
N HIS A 60 6.20 16.39 24.79
CA HIS A 60 5.58 15.11 25.07
C HIS A 60 6.44 13.98 24.49
N ASP A 61 6.64 12.91 25.26
CA ASP A 61 7.20 11.66 24.75
C ASP A 61 6.06 10.65 24.57
N ILE A 62 5.79 10.27 23.33
CA ILE A 62 4.67 9.39 22.96
C ILE A 62 5.18 7.97 22.78
N GLU A 63 4.62 7.03 23.53
CA GLU A 63 4.85 5.61 23.32
C GLU A 63 4.26 5.17 21.97
N THR A 64 5.10 4.54 21.16
CA THR A 64 4.71 3.97 19.86
C THR A 64 5.18 2.52 19.76
N PRO A 65 4.69 1.73 18.78
CA PRO A 65 5.15 0.36 18.57
C PRO A 65 6.67 0.21 18.33
N TYR A 66 7.37 1.29 17.99
CA TYR A 66 8.80 1.30 17.65
C TYR A 66 9.64 2.16 18.61
N GLY A 67 9.12 2.43 19.82
CA GLY A 67 9.80 3.20 20.87
C GLY A 67 9.15 4.55 21.13
N LEU A 68 9.81 5.36 21.96
CA LEU A 68 9.36 6.71 22.30
C LEU A 68 9.59 7.67 21.13
N LEU A 69 8.58 8.48 20.82
CA LEU A 69 8.67 9.56 19.85
C LEU A 69 8.45 10.89 20.55
N HIS A 70 9.47 11.74 20.52
CA HIS A 70 9.41 13.06 21.10
C HIS A 70 8.66 14.03 20.18
N VAL A 71 7.72 14.77 20.74
CA VAL A 71 6.95 15.78 20.01
C VAL A 71 6.77 17.05 20.83
N VAL A 72 6.73 18.19 20.15
CA VAL A 72 6.51 19.50 20.75
C VAL A 72 5.24 20.11 20.18
N LEU A 73 4.29 20.40 21.06
CA LEU A 73 2.96 20.87 20.70
C LEU A 73 2.77 22.34 21.09
N ARG A 74 2.21 23.15 20.18
CA ARG A 74 1.70 24.49 20.49
C ARG A 74 0.22 24.59 20.17
N GLY A 75 -0.51 25.22 21.07
CA GLY A 75 -1.96 25.35 21.00
C GLY A 75 -2.70 24.14 21.56
N SER A 76 -4.03 24.16 21.47
CA SER A 76 -4.90 23.11 21.98
C SER A 76 -5.88 22.69 20.89
N ALA A 77 -6.05 21.37 20.71
CA ALA A 77 -7.01 20.79 19.77
C ALA A 77 -8.45 21.11 20.21
N ARG A 78 -8.94 22.30 19.88
CA ARG A 78 -10.34 22.69 20.08
C ARG A 78 -11.11 22.54 18.76
N GLY A 79 -12.15 21.70 18.78
CA GLY A 79 -13.09 21.54 17.66
C GLY A 79 -12.57 20.61 16.55
N SER A 80 -12.84 20.98 15.29
CA SER A 80 -12.50 20.21 14.09
C SER A 80 -11.31 20.77 13.31
N ARG A 81 -10.52 21.67 13.92
CA ARG A 81 -9.40 22.33 13.24
C ARG A 81 -8.29 21.30 12.95
N PRO A 82 -7.67 21.34 11.75
CA PRO A 82 -6.55 20.47 11.42
C PRO A 82 -5.31 20.83 12.25
N ALA A 83 -4.45 19.84 12.49
CA ALA A 83 -3.13 20.03 13.08
C ALA A 83 -2.07 20.15 11.98
N LEU A 84 -1.18 21.14 12.08
CA LEU A 84 0.05 21.18 11.30
C LEU A 84 1.04 20.19 11.93
N LEU A 85 1.36 19.10 11.24
CA LEU A 85 2.31 18.10 11.70
C LEU A 85 3.59 18.23 10.89
N THR A 86 4.71 18.50 11.56
CA THR A 86 5.99 18.67 10.87
C THR A 86 6.91 17.48 11.11
N TYR A 87 7.73 17.13 10.11
CA TYR A 87 8.78 16.11 10.24
C TYR A 87 10.06 16.60 9.54
N HIS A 88 11.17 16.65 10.29
CA HIS A 88 12.43 17.25 9.83
C HIS A 88 13.27 16.33 8.93
N ASP A 89 14.34 16.88 8.35
CA ASP A 89 15.31 16.13 7.56
C ASP A 89 16.47 15.56 8.42
N VAL A 90 17.28 14.68 7.83
CA VAL A 90 18.47 14.08 8.45
C VAL A 90 19.49 15.16 8.84
N GLY A 91 20.06 15.03 10.04
CA GLY A 91 21.04 15.98 10.58
C GLY A 91 20.42 17.23 11.23
N LEU A 92 19.09 17.34 11.21
CA LEU A 92 18.32 18.39 11.85
C LEU A 92 17.42 17.81 12.96
N ASN A 93 16.81 18.70 13.71
CA ASN A 93 15.61 18.44 14.53
C ASN A 93 14.59 19.54 14.24
N HIS A 94 13.43 19.53 14.90
CA HIS A 94 12.40 20.53 14.62
C HIS A 94 12.90 21.97 14.78
N LYS A 95 13.77 22.23 15.77
CA LYS A 95 14.30 23.58 16.03
C LYS A 95 15.12 24.07 14.85
N LEU A 96 16.07 23.25 14.40
CA LEU A 96 16.94 23.59 13.28
C LEU A 96 16.19 23.62 11.94
N CYS A 97 15.18 22.76 11.78
CA CYS A 97 14.47 22.62 10.51
C CYS A 97 13.34 23.63 10.32
N PHE A 98 12.63 24.02 11.40
CA PHE A 98 11.36 24.73 11.30
C PHE A 98 11.26 26.02 12.11
N ASN A 99 12.07 26.24 13.15
CA ASN A 99 11.89 27.44 13.99
C ASN A 99 12.01 28.74 13.17
N THR A 100 12.95 28.81 12.23
CA THR A 100 13.08 29.99 11.37
C THR A 100 11.80 30.30 10.60
N LEU A 101 11.11 29.27 10.11
CA LEU A 101 9.83 29.42 9.40
C LEU A 101 8.69 29.75 10.37
N PHE A 102 8.53 28.97 11.44
CA PHE A 102 7.39 29.10 12.36
C PHE A 102 7.47 30.31 13.30
N ASN A 103 8.65 30.93 13.41
CA ASN A 103 8.85 32.19 14.13
C ASN A 103 8.80 33.43 13.24
N SER A 104 8.64 33.29 11.91
CA SER A 104 8.41 34.45 11.04
C SER A 104 7.05 35.09 11.39
N GLU A 105 6.96 36.41 11.29
CA GLU A 105 5.73 37.15 11.61
C GLU A 105 4.55 36.66 10.76
N GLU A 106 4.80 36.37 9.48
CA GLU A 106 3.78 35.88 8.56
C GLU A 106 3.25 34.50 8.96
N MET A 107 4.14 33.57 9.33
CA MET A 107 3.74 32.22 9.74
C MET A 107 3.09 32.22 11.13
N GLN A 108 3.45 33.15 12.01
CA GLN A 108 2.78 33.32 13.30
C GLN A 108 1.31 33.73 13.13
N GLU A 109 0.99 34.60 12.18
CA GLU A 109 -0.42 34.91 11.86
C GLU A 109 -1.20 33.67 11.40
N ILE A 110 -0.60 32.84 10.55
CA ILE A 110 -1.22 31.59 10.09
C ILE A 110 -1.42 30.62 11.26
N THR A 111 -0.35 30.36 12.03
CA THR A 111 -0.33 29.31 13.07
C THR A 111 -1.24 29.61 14.26
N LYS A 112 -1.67 30.85 14.48
CA LYS A 112 -2.74 31.19 15.45
C LYS A 112 -4.05 30.41 15.20
N HIS A 113 -4.28 29.97 13.96
CA HIS A 113 -5.49 29.27 13.58
C HIS A 113 -5.37 27.74 13.64
N PHE A 114 -4.18 27.19 13.89
CA PHE A 114 -3.91 25.75 13.88
C PHE A 114 -3.33 25.28 15.20
N VAL A 115 -3.41 23.98 15.43
CA VAL A 115 -2.51 23.30 16.39
C VAL A 115 -1.24 22.96 15.64
N VAL A 116 -0.07 23.24 16.22
CA VAL A 116 1.22 22.89 15.61
C VAL A 116 1.85 21.77 16.43
N CYS A 117 2.19 20.67 15.78
CA CYS A 117 2.87 19.52 16.36
C CYS A 117 4.17 19.27 15.60
N HIS A 118 5.28 19.54 16.26
CA HIS A 118 6.62 19.25 15.76
C HIS A 118 7.05 17.85 16.20
N VAL A 119 7.39 16.98 15.25
CA VAL A 119 7.93 15.65 15.55
C VAL A 119 9.44 15.67 15.41
N ASP A 120 10.13 15.22 16.46
CA ASP A 120 11.55 14.87 16.38
C ASP A 120 11.70 13.37 16.15
N ALA A 121 12.46 12.98 15.12
CA ALA A 121 12.78 11.59 14.88
C ALA A 121 13.51 10.98 16.11
N PRO A 122 13.39 9.67 16.36
CA PRO A 122 13.93 9.04 17.56
C PRO A 122 15.40 9.41 17.86
N GLY A 123 15.64 9.99 19.04
CA GLY A 123 16.98 10.38 19.48
C GLY A 123 17.54 11.64 18.79
N GLN A 124 16.74 12.38 18.02
CA GLN A 124 17.15 13.64 17.39
C GLN A 124 16.69 14.88 18.18
N GLN A 125 15.86 14.71 19.22
CA GLN A 125 15.44 15.81 20.08
C GLN A 125 16.63 16.41 20.85
N SER A 126 16.46 17.66 21.28
CA SER A 126 17.49 18.37 22.05
C SER A 126 17.84 17.62 23.33
N GLY A 127 19.13 17.31 23.54
CA GLY A 127 19.58 16.61 24.75
C GLY A 127 19.30 15.10 24.78
N ALA A 128 18.94 14.49 23.64
CA ALA A 128 18.75 13.05 23.55
C ALA A 128 20.00 12.27 24.00
N SER A 129 19.77 11.19 24.75
CA SER A 129 20.84 10.26 25.14
C SER A 129 21.25 9.38 23.96
N GLN A 130 22.52 8.96 23.95
CA GLN A 130 23.01 8.03 22.94
C GLN A 130 22.32 6.66 23.08
N PHE A 131 21.86 6.10 21.95
CA PHE A 131 21.32 4.74 21.95
C PHE A 131 22.39 3.68 22.31
N PRO A 132 21.99 2.57 22.95
CA PRO A 132 22.91 1.46 23.25
C PRO A 132 23.58 0.88 22.00
N GLN A 133 24.75 0.28 22.19
CA GLN A 133 25.42 -0.43 21.10
C GLN A 133 24.55 -1.59 20.59
N GLY A 134 24.40 -1.69 19.27
CA GLY A 134 23.54 -2.71 18.64
C GLY A 134 22.05 -2.36 18.60
N TYR A 135 21.66 -1.15 19.01
CA TYR A 135 20.29 -0.67 18.84
C TYR A 135 19.87 -0.70 17.37
N GLN A 136 18.73 -1.34 17.09
CA GLN A 136 18.13 -1.35 15.77
C GLN A 136 17.26 -0.11 15.61
N TYR A 137 17.77 0.88 14.87
CA TYR A 137 17.03 2.09 14.59
C TYR A 137 15.82 1.81 13.68
N PRO A 138 14.66 2.46 13.89
CA PRO A 138 13.48 2.25 13.05
C PRO A 138 13.75 2.54 11.56
N SER A 139 13.25 1.68 10.68
CA SER A 139 13.26 1.93 9.23
C SER A 139 12.34 3.09 8.84
N MET A 140 12.45 3.61 7.60
CA MET A 140 11.55 4.69 7.13
C MET A 140 10.06 4.31 7.20
N ASP A 141 9.74 3.04 6.92
CA ASP A 141 8.37 2.53 7.04
C ASP A 141 7.92 2.47 8.50
N GLN A 142 8.83 2.07 9.41
CA GLN A 142 8.54 2.05 10.84
C GLN A 142 8.37 3.46 11.41
N LEU A 143 9.20 4.43 11.00
CA LEU A 143 9.04 5.85 11.36
C LEU A 143 7.68 6.40 10.94
N ALA A 144 7.23 6.09 9.71
CA ALA A 144 5.90 6.48 9.25
C ALA A 144 4.78 5.82 10.09
N ALA A 145 4.98 4.56 10.48
CA ALA A 145 4.04 3.81 11.33
C ALA A 145 4.05 4.25 12.81
N MET A 146 4.95 5.14 13.24
CA MET A 146 4.90 5.77 14.56
C MET A 146 3.86 6.91 14.61
N LEU A 147 3.65 7.63 13.51
CA LEU A 147 2.77 8.82 13.44
C LEU A 147 1.29 8.59 13.77
N PRO A 148 0.66 7.43 13.49
CA PRO A 148 -0.69 7.14 13.99
C PRO A 148 -0.83 7.26 15.51
N SER A 149 0.21 6.88 16.27
CA SER A 149 0.20 6.99 17.73
C SER A 149 0.12 8.45 18.18
N VAL A 150 0.81 9.36 17.46
CA VAL A 150 0.76 10.81 17.72
C VAL A 150 -0.63 11.37 17.43
N VAL A 151 -1.19 11.03 16.27
CA VAL A 151 -2.54 11.45 15.85
C VAL A 151 -3.59 10.98 16.85
N GLN A 152 -3.50 9.72 17.29
CA GLN A 152 -4.43 9.14 18.26
C GLN A 152 -4.27 9.76 19.65
N HIS A 153 -3.03 9.95 20.13
CA HIS A 153 -2.75 10.48 21.45
C HIS A 153 -3.38 11.87 21.67
N PHE A 154 -3.27 12.75 20.67
CA PHE A 154 -3.87 14.10 20.74
C PHE A 154 -5.28 14.19 20.13
N GLY A 155 -5.81 13.11 19.56
CA GLY A 155 -7.13 13.09 18.93
C GLY A 155 -7.24 13.98 17.70
N PHE A 156 -6.17 14.12 16.90
CA PHE A 156 -6.20 14.91 15.68
C PHE A 156 -7.15 14.27 14.66
N LYS A 157 -8.13 15.06 14.20
CA LYS A 157 -9.10 14.61 13.17
C LYS A 157 -8.59 14.79 11.76
N TYR A 158 -7.74 15.78 11.55
CA TYR A 158 -7.15 16.13 10.28
C TYR A 158 -5.74 16.62 10.56
N VAL A 159 -4.80 16.21 9.71
CA VAL A 159 -3.41 16.67 9.75
C VAL A 159 -3.13 17.39 8.44
N ILE A 160 -2.23 18.38 8.46
CA ILE A 160 -1.58 18.94 7.28
C ILE A 160 -0.09 18.71 7.49
N GLY A 161 0.52 17.89 6.63
CA GLY A 161 1.91 17.47 6.77
C GLY A 161 2.88 18.46 6.15
N ILE A 162 3.91 18.87 6.91
CA ILE A 162 5.02 19.70 6.44
C ILE A 162 6.32 18.94 6.66
N GLY A 163 6.91 18.41 5.60
CA GLY A 163 8.11 17.59 5.67
C GLY A 163 9.26 18.14 4.84
N VAL A 164 10.49 17.91 5.31
CA VAL A 164 11.73 18.22 4.57
C VAL A 164 12.55 16.93 4.44
N GLY A 165 13.03 16.65 3.22
CA GLY A 165 13.84 15.46 2.90
C GLY A 165 13.29 14.15 3.47
N ALA A 166 13.99 13.53 4.43
CA ALA A 166 13.54 12.32 5.10
C ALA A 166 12.14 12.48 5.71
N GLY A 167 11.85 13.63 6.33
CA GLY A 167 10.53 13.90 6.90
C GLY A 167 9.41 14.01 5.87
N ALA A 168 9.71 14.52 4.67
CA ALA A 168 8.74 14.52 3.56
C ALA A 168 8.40 13.08 3.14
N TYR A 169 9.42 12.21 3.05
CA TYR A 169 9.22 10.80 2.74
C TYR A 169 8.40 10.08 3.82
N VAL A 170 8.71 10.30 5.11
CA VAL A 170 7.96 9.73 6.24
C VAL A 170 6.50 10.16 6.21
N LEU A 171 6.22 11.45 6.00
CA LEU A 171 4.85 11.97 5.94
C LEU A 171 4.09 11.46 4.71
N ALA A 172 4.75 11.34 3.56
CA ALA A 172 4.16 10.73 2.36
C ALA A 172 3.84 9.24 2.59
N LYS A 173 4.76 8.49 3.21
CA LYS A 173 4.52 7.09 3.60
C LYS A 173 3.40 6.96 4.62
N PHE A 174 3.29 7.87 5.58
CA PHE A 174 2.19 7.90 6.54
C PHE A 174 0.85 8.18 5.85
N ALA A 175 0.81 9.13 4.92
CA ALA A 175 -0.36 9.41 4.11
C ALA A 175 -0.80 8.20 3.27
N LEU A 176 0.16 7.52 2.62
CA LEU A 176 -0.07 6.34 1.79
C LEU A 176 -0.43 5.09 2.60
N SER A 177 0.13 4.95 3.81
CA SER A 177 -0.16 3.83 4.73
C SER A 177 -1.53 3.96 5.42
N GLY A 178 -2.28 5.03 5.13
CA GLY A 178 -3.70 5.13 5.41
C GLY A 178 -4.07 5.80 6.72
N LEU A 179 -4.13 7.14 6.70
CA LEU A 179 -4.94 7.92 7.65
C LEU A 179 -6.44 7.53 7.66
N THR A 180 -6.88 6.59 6.82
CA THR A 180 -8.28 6.16 6.72
C THR A 180 -8.49 4.63 6.77
N SER A 181 -7.43 3.82 6.75
CA SER A 181 -7.55 2.35 6.71
C SER A 181 -7.07 1.72 8.00
N THR A 182 -7.99 1.09 8.73
CA THR A 182 -7.64 0.25 9.88
C THR A 182 -6.76 -0.93 9.44
N LEU A 183 -6.08 -1.61 10.36
CA LEU A 183 -5.39 -2.88 10.03
C LEU A 183 -6.33 -3.88 9.35
N SER A 184 -7.61 -3.88 9.72
CA SER A 184 -8.63 -4.68 9.06
C SER A 184 -8.84 -4.27 7.60
N ASP A 185 -8.88 -2.97 7.28
CA ASP A 185 -8.95 -2.48 5.90
C ASP A 185 -7.76 -2.94 5.05
N MET A 186 -6.54 -2.82 5.59
CA MET A 186 -5.33 -3.24 4.88
C MET A 186 -5.36 -4.75 4.58
N VAL A 187 -5.78 -5.55 5.56
CA VAL A 187 -5.95 -7.00 5.38
C VAL A 187 -7.06 -7.29 4.37
N LEU A 188 -8.19 -6.58 4.40
CA LEU A 188 -9.28 -6.77 3.43
C LEU A 188 -8.82 -6.49 2.00
N SER A 189 -8.06 -5.42 1.76
CA SER A 189 -7.51 -5.11 0.44
C SER A 189 -6.49 -6.13 -0.06
N HIS A 190 -5.88 -6.88 0.85
CA HIS A 190 -5.01 -8.00 0.50
C HIS A 190 -5.78 -9.30 0.20
N LEU A 191 -6.95 -9.48 0.82
CA LEU A 191 -7.76 -10.69 0.68
C LEU A 191 -8.75 -10.64 -0.47
N PHE A 192 -9.25 -9.46 -0.86
CA PHE A 192 -10.35 -9.29 -1.80
C PHE A 192 -9.96 -8.41 -2.98
N SER A 193 -10.55 -8.68 -4.15
CA SER A 193 -10.39 -7.82 -5.31
C SER A 193 -11.05 -6.46 -5.09
N GLN A 194 -10.64 -5.46 -5.86
CA GLN A 194 -11.28 -4.13 -5.80
C GLN A 194 -12.77 -4.18 -6.13
N GLU A 195 -13.17 -5.10 -7.02
CA GLU A 195 -14.57 -5.32 -7.37
C GLU A 195 -15.35 -5.91 -6.19
N GLU A 196 -14.78 -6.89 -5.48
CA GLU A 196 -15.39 -7.49 -4.28
C GLU A 196 -15.53 -6.45 -3.16
N LEU A 197 -14.50 -5.62 -2.95
CA LEU A 197 -14.53 -4.54 -1.96
C LEU A 197 -15.61 -3.50 -2.25
N ALA A 198 -15.84 -3.18 -3.54
CA ALA A 198 -16.83 -2.20 -3.95
C ALA A 198 -18.26 -2.75 -3.97
N ASN A 199 -18.43 -4.00 -4.42
CA ASN A 199 -19.73 -4.54 -4.78
C ASN A 199 -20.30 -5.55 -3.77
N ASN A 200 -19.47 -6.20 -2.94
CA ASN A 200 -19.90 -7.24 -2.01
C ASN A 200 -19.83 -6.78 -0.55
N MET A 201 -20.65 -5.78 -0.22
CA MET A 201 -20.64 -5.13 1.10
C MET A 201 -20.90 -6.09 2.26
N GLU A 202 -21.76 -7.10 2.09
CA GLU A 202 -22.07 -8.06 3.18
C GLU A 202 -20.87 -8.94 3.52
N LEU A 203 -20.20 -9.50 2.51
CA LEU A 203 -19.00 -10.32 2.70
C LEU A 203 -17.87 -9.50 3.34
N VAL A 204 -17.61 -8.32 2.79
CA VAL A 204 -16.55 -7.42 3.27
C VAL A 204 -16.82 -6.98 4.70
N GLN A 205 -18.07 -6.62 5.03
CA GLN A 205 -18.43 -6.20 6.38
C GLN A 205 -18.35 -7.36 7.38
N SER A 206 -18.75 -8.57 6.98
CA SER A 206 -18.60 -9.78 7.79
C SER A 206 -17.13 -10.06 8.11
N TYR A 207 -16.26 -10.04 7.10
CA TYR A 207 -14.82 -10.26 7.30
C TYR A 207 -14.17 -9.14 8.13
N ARG A 208 -14.54 -7.89 7.89
CA ARG A 208 -14.08 -6.75 8.70
C ARG A 208 -14.39 -6.97 10.18
N GLN A 209 -15.62 -7.36 10.49
CA GLN A 209 -16.05 -7.63 11.87
C GLN A 209 -15.35 -8.85 12.45
N GLN A 210 -15.19 -9.94 11.68
CA GLN A 210 -14.48 -11.14 12.13
C GLN A 210 -13.01 -10.85 12.43
N ILE A 211 -12.31 -10.11 11.57
CA ILE A 211 -10.93 -9.69 11.80
C ILE A 211 -10.86 -8.87 13.08
N ALA A 212 -11.72 -7.86 13.25
CA ALA A 212 -11.69 -6.98 14.40
C ALA A 212 -12.04 -7.68 15.73
N SER A 213 -12.93 -8.66 15.72
CA SER A 213 -13.48 -9.30 16.93
C SER A 213 -12.84 -10.63 17.31
N THR A 214 -12.37 -11.40 16.32
CA THR A 214 -11.89 -12.78 16.53
C THR A 214 -10.36 -12.85 16.53
N VAL A 215 -9.70 -11.96 15.77
CA VAL A 215 -8.24 -11.95 15.68
C VAL A 215 -7.67 -10.98 16.71
N ASN A 216 -6.64 -11.41 17.44
CA ASN A 216 -5.89 -10.51 18.31
C ASN A 216 -5.16 -9.47 17.45
N GLN A 217 -5.56 -8.20 17.58
CA GLN A 217 -5.07 -7.12 16.72
C GLN A 217 -3.57 -6.85 16.88
N PHE A 218 -3.03 -7.02 18.09
CA PHE A 218 -1.60 -6.85 18.34
C PHE A 218 -0.79 -7.92 17.60
N ASN A 219 -1.18 -9.19 17.71
CA ASN A 219 -0.51 -10.28 17.00
C ASN A 219 -0.71 -10.18 15.48
N LEU A 220 -1.87 -9.70 15.03
CA LEU A 220 -2.14 -9.45 13.62
C LEU A 220 -1.19 -8.40 13.05
N GLN A 221 -0.93 -7.31 13.78
CA GLN A 221 0.01 -6.29 13.38
C GLN A 221 1.43 -6.86 13.22
N LEU A 222 1.89 -7.65 14.20
CA LEU A 222 3.20 -8.31 14.12
C LEU A 222 3.30 -9.25 12.91
N PHE A 223 2.25 -10.04 12.66
CA PHE A 223 2.21 -10.96 11.53
C PHE A 223 2.18 -10.24 10.19
N TRP A 224 1.39 -9.16 10.08
CA TRP A 224 1.31 -8.30 8.91
C TRP A 224 2.65 -7.64 8.60
N SER A 225 3.35 -7.10 9.61
CA SER A 225 4.69 -6.54 9.44
C SER A 225 5.69 -7.58 8.97
N MET A 226 5.67 -8.78 9.55
CA MET A 226 6.53 -9.89 9.11
C MET A 226 6.26 -10.25 7.64
N TYR A 227 4.99 -10.40 7.27
CA TYR A 227 4.57 -10.73 5.91
C TYR A 227 5.06 -9.69 4.89
N ASN A 228 4.97 -8.40 5.21
CA ASN A 228 5.44 -7.32 4.32
C ASN A 228 6.97 -7.23 4.22
N SER A 229 7.69 -7.79 5.20
CA SER A 229 9.16 -7.87 5.18
C SER A 229 9.71 -9.16 4.55
N ARG A 230 8.82 -10.00 3.97
CA ARG A 230 9.22 -11.27 3.35
C ARG A 230 10.20 -11.02 2.20
N ARG A 231 11.06 -12.01 1.97
CA ARG A 231 11.95 -12.07 0.80
C ARG A 231 11.37 -13.05 -0.21
N ASP A 232 11.74 -12.88 -1.46
CA ASP A 232 11.37 -13.78 -2.54
C ASP A 232 11.89 -15.21 -2.27
N LEU A 233 11.13 -16.21 -2.72
CA LEU A 233 11.55 -17.60 -2.73
C LEU A 233 12.47 -17.81 -3.93
N GLU A 234 13.73 -18.15 -3.66
CA GLU A 234 14.70 -18.45 -4.72
C GLU A 234 14.40 -19.78 -5.44
N MET A 235 13.40 -19.76 -6.31
CA MET A 235 12.95 -20.89 -7.12
C MET A 235 13.15 -20.60 -8.61
N ASN A 236 13.63 -21.61 -9.32
CA ASN A 236 13.83 -21.56 -10.76
C ASN A 236 13.32 -22.84 -11.39
N ARG A 237 12.67 -22.70 -12.54
CA ARG A 237 12.17 -23.85 -13.29
C ARG A 237 13.34 -24.79 -13.63
N PRO A 238 13.15 -26.12 -13.55
CA PRO A 238 14.22 -27.05 -13.91
C PRO A 238 14.75 -26.77 -15.32
N GLY A 239 16.06 -26.57 -15.43
CA GLY A 239 16.74 -26.27 -16.70
C GLY A 239 16.80 -24.80 -17.10
N SER A 240 16.23 -23.85 -16.33
CA SER A 240 16.34 -22.42 -16.64
C SER A 240 17.63 -21.76 -16.12
N ALA A 241 18.26 -22.35 -15.09
CA ALA A 241 19.47 -21.81 -14.46
C ALA A 241 20.38 -22.96 -13.94
N PRO A 242 21.71 -22.74 -13.85
CA PRO A 242 22.61 -23.68 -13.18
C PRO A 242 22.19 -23.83 -11.71
N ASN A 243 22.08 -25.08 -11.23
CA ASN A 243 21.59 -25.42 -9.89
C ASN A 243 20.17 -24.90 -9.55
N ALA A 244 19.30 -24.76 -10.56
CA ALA A 244 17.90 -24.41 -10.35
C ALA A 244 17.25 -25.30 -9.27
N LYS A 245 16.73 -24.66 -8.22
CA LYS A 245 15.95 -25.31 -7.16
C LYS A 245 14.48 -25.01 -7.40
N THR A 246 13.64 -26.03 -7.28
CA THR A 246 12.19 -25.89 -7.32
C THR A 246 11.56 -26.97 -6.44
N LEU A 247 10.23 -26.93 -6.29
CA LEU A 247 9.48 -27.92 -5.55
C LEU A 247 9.52 -29.29 -6.26
N ARG A 248 9.79 -30.36 -5.49
CA ARG A 248 9.87 -31.74 -6.01
C ARG A 248 8.58 -32.55 -5.82
N CYS A 249 7.61 -31.99 -5.11
CA CYS A 249 6.30 -32.61 -4.90
C CYS A 249 5.30 -32.17 -5.97
N PRO A 250 4.20 -32.90 -6.16
CA PRO A 250 3.06 -32.40 -6.91
C PRO A 250 2.51 -31.12 -6.26
N VAL A 251 2.27 -30.09 -7.06
CA VAL A 251 1.76 -28.78 -6.61
C VAL A 251 0.46 -28.46 -7.34
N MET A 252 -0.54 -27.95 -6.62
CA MET A 252 -1.74 -27.37 -7.21
C MET A 252 -1.77 -25.88 -6.84
N LEU A 253 -1.50 -25.02 -7.82
CA LEU A 253 -1.66 -23.57 -7.69
C LEU A 253 -3.09 -23.20 -8.04
N VAL A 254 -3.75 -22.45 -7.17
CA VAL A 254 -5.12 -21.98 -7.35
C VAL A 254 -5.15 -20.48 -7.15
N VAL A 255 -5.77 -19.77 -8.08
CA VAL A 255 -6.04 -18.34 -7.96
C VAL A 255 -7.38 -18.00 -8.59
N GLY A 256 -8.11 -17.05 -8.00
CA GLY A 256 -9.30 -16.53 -8.65
C GLY A 256 -8.95 -15.52 -9.73
N ASP A 257 -9.88 -15.26 -10.64
CA ASP A 257 -9.75 -14.11 -11.53
C ASP A 257 -9.84 -12.80 -10.75
N ASN A 258 -9.08 -11.80 -11.21
CA ASN A 258 -9.05 -10.47 -10.61
C ASN A 258 -8.61 -10.46 -9.13
N ALA A 259 -8.06 -11.57 -8.63
CA ALA A 259 -7.53 -11.66 -7.28
C ALA A 259 -6.31 -10.72 -7.14
N PRO A 260 -6.12 -10.04 -5.99
CA PRO A 260 -4.93 -9.23 -5.76
C PRO A 260 -3.60 -10.00 -5.91
N ALA A 261 -3.64 -11.33 -5.75
CA ALA A 261 -2.49 -12.21 -5.87
C ALA A 261 -2.30 -12.84 -7.26
N GLU A 262 -3.13 -12.49 -8.27
CA GLU A 262 -3.11 -13.14 -9.59
C GLU A 262 -1.71 -13.18 -10.21
N ASP A 263 -1.07 -12.03 -10.36
CA ASP A 263 0.24 -11.91 -11.00
C ASP A 263 1.32 -12.68 -10.24
N GLY A 264 1.31 -12.63 -8.91
CA GLY A 264 2.23 -13.38 -8.06
C GLY A 264 2.10 -14.90 -8.20
N VAL A 265 0.87 -15.42 -8.30
CA VAL A 265 0.64 -16.87 -8.52
C VAL A 265 1.03 -17.28 -9.95
N VAL A 266 0.81 -16.42 -10.94
CA VAL A 266 1.26 -16.65 -12.33
C VAL A 266 2.79 -16.67 -12.40
N GLU A 267 3.46 -15.74 -11.73
CA GLU A 267 4.92 -15.72 -11.61
C GLU A 267 5.42 -16.99 -10.92
N CYS A 268 4.80 -17.40 -9.81
CA CYS A 268 5.11 -18.65 -9.11
C CYS A 268 5.06 -19.85 -10.07
N ASN A 269 3.99 -19.98 -10.85
CA ASN A 269 3.82 -21.05 -11.81
C ASN A 269 4.94 -21.07 -12.88
N SER A 270 5.45 -19.90 -13.27
CA SER A 270 6.58 -19.79 -14.20
C SER A 270 7.86 -20.41 -13.63
N LYS A 271 8.05 -20.39 -12.30
CA LYS A 271 9.23 -20.89 -11.57
C LYS A 271 9.11 -22.36 -11.15
N LEU A 272 7.93 -22.98 -11.28
CA LEU A 272 7.69 -24.39 -10.95
C LEU A 272 7.87 -25.33 -12.14
N ASP A 273 8.10 -26.61 -11.84
CA ASP A 273 8.13 -27.69 -12.85
C ASP A 273 6.71 -27.96 -13.39
N PRO A 274 6.47 -27.75 -14.70
CA PRO A 274 5.14 -27.95 -15.29
C PRO A 274 4.69 -29.40 -15.34
N THR A 275 5.58 -30.38 -15.12
CA THR A 275 5.23 -31.81 -15.12
C THR A 275 4.59 -32.28 -13.82
N THR A 276 4.87 -31.57 -12.72
CA THR A 276 4.34 -31.87 -11.38
C THR A 276 3.42 -30.77 -10.85
N THR A 277 3.27 -29.66 -11.58
CA THR A 277 2.43 -28.52 -11.18
C THR A 277 1.13 -28.48 -11.99
N THR A 278 0.01 -28.34 -11.28
CA THR A 278 -1.31 -28.04 -11.86
C THR A 278 -1.66 -26.59 -11.53
N PHE A 279 -1.98 -25.78 -12.54
CA PHE A 279 -2.40 -24.40 -12.37
C PHE A 279 -3.89 -24.27 -12.67
N LEU A 280 -4.65 -23.73 -11.73
CA LEU A 280 -6.10 -23.53 -11.83
C LEU A 280 -6.43 -22.06 -11.59
N LYS A 281 -6.81 -21.35 -12.65
CA LYS A 281 -7.46 -20.04 -12.55
C LYS A 281 -8.97 -20.24 -12.48
N MET A 282 -9.59 -19.81 -11.38
CA MET A 282 -11.02 -19.95 -11.13
C MET A 282 -11.77 -18.68 -11.54
N ALA A 283 -12.58 -18.77 -12.59
CA ALA A 283 -13.41 -17.65 -13.05
C ALA A 283 -14.45 -17.25 -11.99
N ASP A 284 -14.75 -15.96 -11.89
CA ASP A 284 -15.73 -15.34 -10.99
C ASP A 284 -15.50 -15.67 -9.50
N SER A 285 -14.24 -15.77 -9.07
CA SER A 285 -13.93 -16.24 -7.70
C SER A 285 -13.10 -15.28 -6.85
N GLY A 286 -12.55 -14.22 -7.46
CA GLY A 286 -11.93 -13.13 -6.72
C GLY A 286 -10.79 -13.56 -5.82
N GLY A 287 -10.61 -12.86 -4.70
CA GLY A 287 -9.45 -13.04 -3.83
C GLY A 287 -9.47 -14.31 -2.97
N LEU A 288 -10.65 -14.87 -2.64
CA LEU A 288 -10.77 -16.07 -1.81
C LEU A 288 -11.65 -17.17 -2.46
N PRO A 289 -11.12 -17.95 -3.43
CA PRO A 289 -11.87 -19.01 -4.12
C PRO A 289 -12.48 -20.08 -3.21
N GLN A 290 -11.89 -20.34 -2.05
CA GLN A 290 -12.41 -21.27 -1.04
C GLN A 290 -13.67 -20.76 -0.33
N VAL A 291 -13.92 -19.45 -0.37
CA VAL A 291 -15.11 -18.81 0.21
C VAL A 291 -16.17 -18.65 -0.88
N THR A 292 -15.78 -18.13 -2.04
CA THR A 292 -16.69 -17.80 -3.14
C THR A 292 -17.14 -19.04 -3.92
N GLN A 293 -16.26 -20.02 -4.15
CA GLN A 293 -16.54 -21.21 -4.97
C GLN A 293 -16.02 -22.53 -4.35
N PRO A 294 -16.37 -22.86 -3.09
CA PRO A 294 -15.86 -24.05 -2.40
C PRO A 294 -16.18 -25.37 -3.13
N GLY A 295 -17.33 -25.46 -3.81
CA GLY A 295 -17.73 -26.66 -4.54
C GLY A 295 -16.80 -26.97 -5.73
N LYS A 296 -16.52 -25.98 -6.58
CA LYS A 296 -15.62 -26.14 -7.73
C LYS A 296 -14.18 -26.40 -7.28
N LEU A 297 -13.72 -25.72 -6.22
CA LEU A 297 -12.41 -25.96 -5.64
C LEU A 297 -12.28 -27.38 -5.08
N THR A 298 -13.31 -27.87 -4.38
CA THR A 298 -13.34 -29.24 -3.85
C THR A 298 -13.28 -30.28 -4.97
N GLU A 299 -13.99 -30.06 -6.08
CA GLU A 299 -13.95 -30.96 -7.23
C GLU A 299 -12.55 -30.99 -7.87
N ALA A 300 -11.94 -29.82 -8.08
CA ALA A 300 -10.58 -29.74 -8.60
C ALA A 300 -9.56 -30.43 -7.67
N PHE A 301 -9.72 -30.25 -6.36
CA PHE A 301 -8.89 -30.92 -5.35
C PHE A 301 -9.08 -32.45 -5.36
N LYS A 302 -10.31 -32.94 -5.58
CA LYS A 302 -10.60 -34.38 -5.78
C LYS A 302 -9.78 -34.96 -6.94
N TYR A 303 -9.75 -34.27 -8.09
CA TYR A 303 -8.96 -34.71 -9.25
C TYR A 303 -7.45 -34.65 -9.00
N PHE A 304 -6.97 -33.65 -8.27
CA PHE A 304 -5.56 -33.57 -7.88
C PHE A 304 -5.14 -34.76 -7.02
N LEU A 305 -5.92 -35.10 -5.98
CA LEU A 305 -5.67 -36.27 -5.13
C LEU A 305 -5.77 -37.60 -5.88
N GLN A 306 -6.67 -37.69 -6.87
CA GLN A 306 -6.75 -38.84 -7.79
C GLN A 306 -5.47 -38.99 -8.62
N GLY A 307 -4.93 -37.89 -9.14
CA GLY A 307 -3.65 -37.88 -9.85
C GLY A 307 -2.46 -38.36 -9.01
N MET A 308 -2.55 -38.23 -7.68
CA MET A 308 -1.57 -38.75 -6.73
C MET A 308 -1.84 -40.19 -6.26
N GLY A 309 -3.00 -40.77 -6.63
CA GLY A 309 -3.36 -42.15 -6.27
C GLY A 309 -4.08 -42.34 -4.93
N TYR A 310 -4.47 -41.27 -4.24
CA TYR A 310 -5.10 -41.38 -2.91
C TYR A 310 -6.62 -41.62 -2.94
N VAL A 311 -7.34 -41.15 -3.96
CA VAL A 311 -8.82 -41.05 -3.96
C VAL A 311 -9.45 -41.72 -5.19
N ALA A 312 -9.06 -42.96 -5.48
CA ALA A 312 -9.53 -43.69 -6.67
C ALA A 312 -11.03 -44.07 -6.66
N TYR A 313 -11.75 -43.93 -5.52
CA TYR A 313 -13.08 -44.53 -5.33
C TYR A 313 -14.10 -43.68 -4.56
N LEU A 314 -14.13 -42.35 -4.75
CA LEU A 314 -15.31 -41.58 -4.38
C LEU A 314 -16.36 -41.70 -5.50
N LYS A 315 -17.26 -42.70 -5.39
CA LYS A 315 -18.47 -42.75 -6.24
C LYS A 315 -19.28 -41.48 -6.00
N ASP A 316 -19.41 -40.62 -7.00
CA ASP A 316 -20.31 -39.47 -6.98
C ASP A 316 -21.73 -39.95 -6.65
N ARG A 317 -22.20 -39.63 -5.43
CA ARG A 317 -23.60 -39.91 -5.02
C ARG A 317 -24.56 -38.79 -5.38
N ARG A 318 -24.13 -37.72 -6.05
CA ARG A 318 -25.01 -36.64 -6.50
C ARG A 318 -24.50 -36.02 -7.80
N LEU A 319 -25.27 -36.22 -8.88
CA LEU A 319 -25.73 -35.22 -9.87
C LEU A 319 -25.85 -35.87 -11.25
N SER A 320 -27.03 -36.42 -11.51
CA SER A 320 -27.59 -36.40 -12.86
C SER A 320 -27.90 -34.95 -13.25
N GLY A 321 -27.46 -34.53 -14.44
CA GLY A 321 -28.05 -33.39 -15.15
C GLY A 321 -27.49 -32.02 -14.80
N GLY A 322 -26.31 -31.72 -15.32
CA GLY A 322 -25.80 -30.35 -15.42
C GLY A 322 -24.46 -30.35 -16.15
N SER A 323 -24.47 -29.98 -17.42
CA SER A 323 -23.23 -29.75 -18.19
C SER A 323 -22.45 -28.61 -17.54
N VAL A 324 -21.30 -28.92 -16.95
CA VAL A 324 -20.36 -27.92 -16.42
C VAL A 324 -19.63 -27.29 -17.59
N PRO A 325 -19.46 -25.94 -17.65
CA PRO A 325 -18.57 -25.32 -18.62
C PRO A 325 -17.14 -25.81 -18.38
N SER A 326 -16.45 -26.17 -19.45
CA SER A 326 -15.06 -26.61 -19.43
C SER A 326 -14.19 -25.62 -18.65
N ALA A 327 -13.81 -25.95 -17.42
CA ALA A 327 -12.62 -25.36 -16.83
C ALA A 327 -11.46 -25.80 -17.73
N SER A 328 -10.97 -24.88 -18.57
CA SER A 328 -9.83 -25.13 -19.45
C SER A 328 -8.59 -25.40 -18.58
N MET A 329 -8.45 -26.65 -18.15
CA MET A 329 -7.20 -27.15 -17.62
C MET A 329 -6.23 -27.26 -18.79
N THR A 330 -5.39 -26.25 -18.96
CA THR A 330 -4.30 -26.32 -19.94
C THR A 330 -3.25 -27.31 -19.44
N ARG A 331 -3.53 -28.61 -19.54
CA ARG A 331 -2.47 -29.61 -19.62
C ARG A 331 -1.83 -29.43 -20.98
N LEU A 332 -0.64 -28.84 -21.01
CA LEU A 332 0.20 -28.86 -22.20
C LEU A 332 0.49 -30.34 -22.55
N ALA A 333 -0.25 -30.88 -23.51
CA ALA A 333 -0.05 -32.23 -23.98
C ALA A 333 1.31 -32.31 -24.70
N ARG A 334 2.15 -33.28 -24.32
CA ARG A 334 3.41 -33.60 -25.00
C ARG A 334 3.17 -33.78 -26.50
N SER A 335 3.68 -32.86 -27.32
CA SER A 335 4.00 -33.15 -28.72
C SER A 335 5.05 -34.27 -28.73
N ARG A 336 4.65 -35.47 -29.15
CA ARG A 336 5.59 -36.56 -29.44
C ARG A 336 6.36 -36.20 -30.70
N THR A 337 7.59 -35.73 -30.58
CA THR A 337 8.55 -35.73 -31.69
C THR A 337 9.04 -37.16 -31.90
N ALA A 338 8.58 -37.79 -32.98
CA ALA A 338 9.22 -38.98 -33.51
C ALA A 338 10.50 -38.53 -34.24
N SER A 339 11.66 -38.95 -33.74
CA SER A 339 12.93 -38.78 -34.43
C SER A 339 12.94 -39.67 -35.67
N LEU A 340 13.06 -39.08 -36.85
CA LEU A 340 13.45 -39.75 -38.09
C LEU A 340 14.63 -39.01 -38.70
N THR A 341 15.78 -39.67 -38.68
CA THR A 341 16.99 -39.33 -39.42
C THR A 341 16.85 -39.76 -40.89
N SER A 342 17.16 -38.89 -41.85
CA SER A 342 17.99 -39.24 -43.03
C SER A 342 18.31 -38.02 -43.91
N ALA A 343 19.44 -38.15 -44.61
CA ALA A 343 20.28 -37.16 -45.27
C ALA A 343 19.82 -36.66 -46.65
N SER A 344 20.62 -35.72 -47.20
CA SER A 344 20.70 -35.15 -48.57
C SER A 344 19.76 -33.97 -48.86
N SER A 345 20.10 -32.88 -49.58
CA SER A 345 21.34 -32.41 -50.25
C SER A 345 21.09 -31.00 -50.84
N VAL A 346 22.13 -30.16 -50.82
CA VAL A 346 22.50 -29.01 -51.71
C VAL A 346 21.55 -27.84 -52.05
N ASP A 347 22.23 -26.67 -52.12
CA ASP A 347 22.01 -25.44 -52.90
C ASP A 347 21.10 -24.30 -52.42
N GLY A 348 21.76 -23.18 -52.05
CA GLY A 348 21.74 -21.99 -52.93
C GLY A 348 20.84 -20.80 -52.58
N ASN A 349 21.50 -19.65 -52.35
CA ASN A 349 21.03 -18.26 -52.50
C ASN A 349 20.16 -17.55 -51.43
N ARG A 350 20.79 -16.54 -50.81
CA ARG A 350 20.21 -15.28 -50.26
C ARG A 350 19.81 -14.33 -51.41
N PRO A 351 19.23 -13.11 -51.17
CA PRO A 351 18.51 -12.56 -50.00
C PRO A 351 17.22 -11.78 -50.37
N ARG A 352 16.43 -11.31 -49.39
CA ARG A 352 15.82 -9.96 -49.41
C ARG A 352 15.15 -9.56 -48.08
N ALA A 353 15.10 -8.24 -47.90
CA ALA A 353 14.81 -7.47 -46.69
C ALA A 353 13.37 -6.89 -46.64
N CYS A 354 13.15 -6.01 -45.64
CA CYS A 354 12.05 -5.05 -45.38
C CYS A 354 11.14 -5.45 -44.21
N THR A 355 11.32 -4.92 -42.98
CA THR A 355 10.81 -3.65 -42.44
C THR A 355 9.28 -3.50 -42.51
N HIS A 356 8.60 -3.50 -41.36
CA HIS A 356 7.80 -2.34 -40.92
C HIS A 356 7.39 -2.49 -39.44
N SER A 357 7.64 -1.39 -38.74
CA SER A 357 7.21 -0.99 -37.41
C SER A 357 5.71 -0.73 -37.34
N GLU A 358 5.09 -1.01 -36.20
CA GLU A 358 3.99 -0.18 -35.68
C GLU A 358 3.95 -0.24 -34.14
N SER A 359 4.09 0.95 -33.57
CA SER A 359 4.04 1.31 -32.16
C SER A 359 2.63 1.78 -31.80
N SER A 360 2.12 1.38 -30.65
CA SER A 360 1.05 2.11 -29.96
C SER A 360 1.22 1.94 -28.46
N GLU A 361 1.75 2.98 -27.83
CA GLU A 361 1.82 3.18 -26.39
C GLU A 361 0.42 3.40 -25.82
N ALA A 362 0.10 2.71 -24.73
CA ALA A 362 -1.04 3.02 -23.87
C ALA A 362 -0.50 3.30 -22.47
N MET A 363 -0.77 4.51 -21.97
CA MET A 363 -0.41 4.98 -20.64
C MET A 363 -1.04 4.10 -19.56
N GLY A 364 -0.22 3.39 -18.80
CA GLY A 364 -0.63 2.65 -17.61
C GLY A 364 -0.76 3.57 -16.39
N GLN A 365 -1.92 3.55 -15.76
CA GLN A 365 -2.11 4.07 -14.40
C GLN A 365 -1.34 3.18 -13.42
N ILE A 366 -0.44 3.79 -12.64
CA ILE A 366 0.36 3.11 -11.62
C ILE A 366 -0.48 3.01 -10.34
N ASN A 367 -1.03 1.82 -10.09
CA ASN A 367 -1.59 1.45 -8.78
C ASN A 367 -0.57 0.55 -8.08
N HIS A 368 0.03 1.03 -6.99
CA HIS A 368 0.92 0.21 -6.17
C HIS A 368 0.10 -0.71 -5.26
N THR A 369 -0.19 -1.91 -5.75
CA THR A 369 -0.55 -3.05 -4.90
C THR A 369 0.75 -3.79 -4.57
N MET A 370 0.98 -4.11 -3.30
CA MET A 370 2.16 -4.88 -2.87
C MET A 370 2.00 -6.33 -3.33
N GLU A 371 2.58 -6.64 -4.49
CA GLU A 371 2.51 -7.95 -5.12
C GLU A 371 3.31 -9.02 -4.35
N VAL A 372 2.87 -10.27 -4.50
CA VAL A 372 3.57 -11.45 -3.98
C VAL A 372 4.53 -11.92 -5.06
N SER A 373 5.74 -11.36 -5.08
CA SER A 373 6.82 -11.91 -5.92
C SER A 373 7.30 -13.22 -5.30
N CYS A 374 7.26 -14.28 -6.12
CA CYS A 374 7.72 -15.61 -5.73
C CYS A 374 9.20 -15.76 -5.96
#